data_AF-A0A2N5YTF2-F1
#
_entry.id   AF-A0A2N5YTF2-F1
#
_cell.length_a   1.000
_cell.length_b   1.000
_cell.length_c   1.000
_cell.angle_alpha   90.00
_cell.angle_beta   90.00
_cell.angle_gamma   90.00
#
_symmetry.space_group_name_H-M   'P 1'
#
loop_
_entity.id
_entity.type
_entity.pdbx_description
1 polymer ?
#
loop_
_entity_poly.entity_id
_entity_poly.type
_entity_poly.pdbx_seq_one_letter_code
_entity_poly.pdbx_strand_id
1 'polypeptide(L)'
;MNTQQIYDKITNTIIEMLETHKENNFSESWISLTGDSVLAKNAVSKHVYSGINQLLLNYYVQKFNYSYNSWMTFKQLSGLNAKIRKGSKAAFVVFKSVMYLDAKSNRNITKFI
;
A
#
# COMPACT_ATOMS: atom_id res chain seq x y z
N MET A 1 -13.29 8.68 -2.07
CA MET A 1 -13.42 7.32 -2.63
C MET A 1 -14.28 6.54 -1.67
N ASN A 2 -15.42 6.01 -2.13
CA ASN A 2 -16.26 5.18 -1.25
C ASN A 2 -15.63 3.78 -1.08
N THR A 3 -16.17 2.98 -0.17
CA THR A 3 -15.65 1.64 0.12
C THR A 3 -15.66 0.72 -1.10
N GLN A 4 -16.70 0.79 -1.94
CA GLN A 4 -16.80 -0.03 -3.14
C GLN A 4 -15.67 0.27 -4.13
N GLN A 5 -15.39 1.55 -4.39
CA GLN A 5 -14.30 1.99 -5.25
C GLN A 5 -12.92 1.55 -4.73
N ILE A 6 -12.74 1.41 -3.41
CA ILE A 6 -11.51 0.84 -2.83
C ILE A 6 -11.38 -0.62 -3.21
N TYR A 7 -12.44 -1.41 -3.03
CA TYR A 7 -12.44 -2.81 -3.41
C TYR A 7 -12.25 -3.01 -4.90
N ASP A 8 -13.00 -2.29 -5.74
CA ASP A 8 -12.88 -2.39 -7.20
C ASP A 8 -11.44 -2.13 -7.66
N LYS A 9 -10.78 -1.12 -7.09
CA LYS A 9 -9.39 -0.80 -7.40
C LYS A 9 -8.42 -1.92 -7.00
N ILE A 10 -8.60 -2.50 -5.81
CA ILE A 10 -7.80 -3.64 -5.34
C ILE A 10 -8.03 -4.83 -6.26
N THR A 11 -9.28 -5.19 -6.52
CA THR A 11 -9.67 -6.33 -7.37
C THR A 11 -9.08 -6.18 -8.76
N ASN A 12 -9.21 -5.01 -9.39
CA ASN A 12 -8.63 -4.77 -10.71
C ASN A 12 -7.11 -4.88 -10.70
N THR A 13 -6.44 -4.45 -9.62
CA THR A 13 -4.99 -4.64 -9.47
C THR A 13 -4.64 -6.12 -9.34
N ILE A 14 -5.41 -6.91 -8.59
CA ILE A 14 -5.19 -8.36 -8.46
C ILE A 14 -5.43 -9.08 -9.79
N ILE A 15 -6.45 -8.69 -10.56
CA ILE A 15 -6.70 -9.24 -11.90
C ILE A 15 -5.50 -8.96 -12.81
N GLU A 16 -4.97 -7.74 -12.81
CA GLU A 16 -3.79 -7.37 -13.58
C GLU A 16 -2.56 -8.22 -13.19
N MET A 17 -2.36 -8.44 -11.88
CA MET A 17 -1.31 -9.33 -11.36
C MET A 17 -1.48 -10.77 -11.87
N LEU A 18 -2.71 -11.29 -11.85
CA LEU A 18 -3.04 -12.64 -12.34
C LEU A 18 -2.74 -12.80 -13.83
N GLU A 19 -3.11 -11.83 -14.66
CA GLU A 19 -2.80 -11.86 -16.10
C GLU A 19 -1.29 -11.83 -16.35
N THR A 20 -0.54 -11.03 -15.58
CA THR A 20 0.93 -10.99 -15.67
C THR A 20 1.56 -12.33 -15.27
N HIS A 21 1.11 -12.92 -14.16
CA HIS A 21 1.58 -14.23 -13.71
C HIS A 21 1.27 -15.33 -14.73
N LYS A 22 0.11 -15.26 -15.38
CA LYS A 22 -0.28 -16.22 -16.42
C LYS A 22 0.69 -16.17 -17.61
N GLU A 23 1.13 -14.99 -18.02
CA GLU A 23 2.16 -14.83 -19.07
C GLU A 23 3.50 -15.46 -18.65
N ASN A 24 3.81 -15.43 -17.35
CA ASN A 24 5.00 -16.03 -16.75
C ASN A 24 4.78 -17.48 -16.27
N ASN A 25 3.78 -18.21 -16.79
CA ASN A 25 3.47 -19.59 -16.39
C ASN A 25 3.31 -19.80 -14.87
N PHE A 26 2.84 -18.78 -14.15
CA PHE A 26 2.66 -18.76 -12.70
C PHE A 26 3.94 -19.04 -11.90
N SER A 27 5.12 -18.78 -12.46
CA SER A 27 6.40 -19.02 -11.78
C SER A 27 6.79 -17.92 -10.79
N GLU A 28 6.17 -16.75 -10.89
CA GLU A 28 6.52 -15.59 -10.06
C GLU A 28 5.92 -15.70 -8.65
N SER A 29 6.70 -15.25 -7.66
CA SER A 29 6.20 -15.12 -6.30
C SER A 29 5.38 -13.84 -6.14
N TRP A 30 4.17 -14.00 -5.61
CA TRP A 30 3.28 -12.90 -5.22
C TRP A 30 3.91 -11.93 -4.22
N ILE A 31 4.79 -12.43 -3.37
CA ILE A 31 5.59 -11.65 -2.43
C ILE A 31 7.02 -12.16 -2.55
N SER A 32 7.95 -11.30 -2.97
CA SER A 32 9.36 -11.69 -3.03
C SER A 32 9.91 -11.80 -1.61
N LEU A 33 10.25 -13.04 -1.20
CA LEU A 33 10.84 -13.32 0.11
C LEU A 33 12.38 -13.22 0.12
N THR A 34 12.98 -12.78 -0.98
CA THR A 34 14.44 -12.75 -1.18
C THR A 34 14.96 -11.31 -1.28
N GLY A 35 16.03 -11.00 -0.54
CA GLY A 35 16.72 -9.70 -0.54
C GLY A 35 16.43 -8.81 0.68
N ASP A 36 17.19 -7.72 0.87
CA ASP A 36 17.14 -6.85 2.08
C ASP A 36 15.84 -6.03 2.25
N SER A 37 14.87 -6.20 1.35
CA SER A 37 13.60 -5.46 1.32
C SER A 37 12.38 -6.38 1.14
N VAL A 38 12.37 -7.54 1.80
CA VAL A 38 11.27 -8.52 1.74
C VAL A 38 9.91 -7.92 2.09
N LEU A 39 9.85 -7.11 3.15
CA LEU A 39 8.58 -6.56 3.65
C LEU A 39 8.45 -5.09 3.28
N ALA A 40 7.31 -4.75 2.70
CA ALA A 40 6.92 -3.37 2.49
C ALA A 40 6.87 -2.65 3.83
N LYS A 41 7.59 -1.52 3.92
CA LYS A 41 7.63 -0.71 5.15
C LYS A 41 7.60 0.77 4.85
N ASN A 42 7.13 1.54 5.81
CA ASN A 42 7.30 2.98 5.78
C ASN A 42 8.75 3.34 6.14
N ALA A 43 9.44 4.07 5.28
CA ALA A 43 10.86 4.36 5.48
C ALA A 43 11.14 5.26 6.70
N VAL A 44 10.18 6.10 7.08
CA VAL A 44 10.30 7.07 8.18
C VAL A 44 9.86 6.46 9.50
N SER A 45 8.61 5.98 9.58
CA SER A 45 8.08 5.42 10.84
C SER A 45 8.56 4.00 11.13
N LYS A 46 9.25 3.36 10.18
CA LYS A 46 9.65 1.95 10.23
C LYS A 46 8.49 0.96 10.35
N HIS A 47 7.25 1.44 10.27
CA HIS A 47 6.06 0.61 10.31
C HIS A 47 6.05 -0.36 9.12
N VAL A 48 5.98 -1.65 9.42
CA VAL A 48 5.83 -2.70 8.42
C VAL A 48 4.35 -2.77 8.04
N TYR A 49 4.06 -2.64 6.74
CA TYR A 49 2.69 -2.75 6.24
C TYR A 49 2.16 -4.18 6.46
N SER A 50 0.85 -4.38 6.44
CA SER A 50 0.24 -5.70 6.65
C SER A 50 -0.91 -5.96 5.69
N GLY A 51 -1.28 -7.25 5.56
CA GLY A 51 -2.38 -7.71 4.73
C GLY A 51 -2.20 -7.31 3.26
N ILE A 52 -3.27 -6.80 2.64
CA ILE A 52 -3.29 -6.45 1.22
C ILE A 52 -2.22 -5.43 0.82
N ASN A 53 -1.79 -4.57 1.74
CA ASN A 53 -0.74 -3.59 1.44
C ASN A 53 0.62 -4.25 1.16
N GLN A 54 0.92 -5.40 1.78
CA GLN A 54 2.15 -6.13 1.46
C GLN A 54 2.12 -6.61 0.01
N LEU A 55 0.99 -7.15 -0.43
CA LEU A 55 0.81 -7.64 -1.79
C LEU A 55 0.93 -6.50 -2.82
N LEU A 56 0.15 -5.43 -2.65
CA LEU A 56 0.12 -4.31 -3.59
C LEU A 56 1.47 -3.62 -3.74
N LEU A 57 2.18 -3.42 -2.62
CA LEU A 57 3.46 -2.73 -2.63
C LEU A 57 4.56 -3.60 -3.24
N ASN A 58 4.58 -4.91 -2.96
CA ASN A 58 5.49 -5.84 -3.63
C ASN A 58 5.25 -5.87 -5.14
N TYR A 59 3.99 -5.89 -5.58
CA TYR A 59 3.65 -5.82 -7.00
C TYR A 59 4.21 -4.57 -7.66
N TYR A 60 4.09 -3.39 -7.03
CA TYR A 60 4.65 -2.16 -7.59
C TYR A 60 6.18 -2.18 -7.64
N VAL A 61 6.85 -2.77 -6.66
CA VAL A 61 8.30 -2.93 -6.69
C VAL A 61 8.73 -3.74 -7.92
N GLN A 62 8.06 -4.87 -8.17
CA GLN A 62 8.33 -5.72 -9.33
C GLN A 62 7.98 -5.01 -10.65
N LYS A 63 6.73 -4.52 -10.77
CA LYS A 63 6.22 -3.86 -11.98
C LYS A 63 7.04 -2.66 -12.43
N PHE A 64 7.54 -1.86 -11.50
CA PHE A 64 8.32 -0.65 -11.80
C PHE A 64 9.82 -0.81 -11.53
N ASN A 65 10.28 -2.04 -11.24
CA ASN A 65 11.66 -2.40 -10.97
C ASN A 65 12.34 -1.49 -9.92
N TYR A 66 11.66 -1.25 -8.80
CA TYR A 66 12.21 -0.45 -7.70
C TYR A 66 13.22 -1.24 -6.88
N SER A 67 14.30 -0.59 -6.46
CA SER A 67 15.36 -1.26 -5.67
C SER A 67 14.96 -1.52 -4.22
N TYR A 68 13.96 -0.81 -3.69
CA TYR A 68 13.58 -0.88 -2.28
C TYR A 68 12.07 -0.97 -2.12
N ASN A 69 11.63 -1.87 -1.25
CA ASN A 69 10.24 -1.96 -0.80
C ASN A 69 9.99 -1.01 0.40
N SER A 70 10.39 0.24 0.23
CA SER A 70 10.31 1.28 1.26
C SER A 70 9.53 2.48 0.74
N TRP A 71 8.49 2.86 1.47
CA TRP A 71 7.49 3.81 1.01
C TRP A 71 7.38 5.00 1.95
N MET A 72 7.00 6.15 1.41
CA MET A 72 6.86 7.39 2.16
C MET A 72 5.66 8.18 1.65
N THR A 73 5.01 8.91 2.55
CA THR A 73 4.00 9.89 2.17
C THR A 73 4.65 11.18 1.68
N PHE A 74 3.93 11.96 0.89
CA PHE A 74 4.37 13.29 0.46
C PHE A 74 4.78 14.16 1.66
N LYS A 75 3.96 14.18 2.71
CA LYS A 75 4.23 14.96 3.93
C LYS A 75 5.52 14.53 4.63
N GLN A 76 5.80 13.22 4.67
CA GLN A 76 7.06 12.70 5.23
C GLN A 76 8.27 13.15 4.41
N LEU A 77 8.18 13.11 3.08
CA LEU A 77 9.24 13.61 2.19
C LEU A 77 9.49 15.11 2.39
N SER A 78 8.43 15.92 2.44
CA SER A 78 8.54 17.35 2.69
C SER A 78 9.18 17.66 4.05
N GLY A 79 8.84 16.89 5.09
CA GLY A 79 9.45 17.03 6.42
C GLY A 79 10.94 16.70 6.47
N LEU A 80 11.45 15.93 5.50
CA LEU A 80 12.88 15.64 5.33
C LEU A 80 13.57 16.60 4.35
N ASN A 81 12.90 17.68 3.91
CA ASN A 81 13.36 18.57 2.85
C ASN A 81 13.70 17.84 1.53
N ALA A 82 13.10 16.66 1.31
CA ALA A 82 13.25 15.89 0.08
C ALA A 82 12.20 16.28 -0.97
N LYS A 83 12.51 16.03 -2.25
CA LYS A 83 11.62 16.33 -3.38
C LYS A 83 11.28 15.05 -4.16
N ILE A 84 10.03 14.98 -4.63
CA ILE A 84 9.59 13.91 -5.54
C ILE A 84 10.12 14.20 -6.95
N ARG A 85 10.60 13.17 -7.64
CA ARG A 85 10.97 13.27 -9.06
C ARG A 85 9.72 13.55 -9.89
N LYS A 86 9.76 14.59 -10.73
CA LYS A 86 8.63 14.96 -11.61
C LYS A 86 8.17 13.75 -12.44
N GLY A 87 6.86 13.54 -12.50
CA GLY A 87 6.26 12.40 -13.21
C GLY A 87 6.04 11.15 -12.35
N SER A 88 6.56 11.11 -11.11
CA SER A 88 6.29 9.99 -10.20
C SER A 88 4.81 9.90 -9.84
N LYS A 89 4.29 8.68 -9.74
CA LYS A 89 2.90 8.40 -9.31
C LYS A 89 2.91 7.80 -7.91
N ALA A 90 1.84 8.06 -7.14
CA ALA A 90 1.69 7.49 -5.81
C ALA A 90 1.28 6.01 -5.89
N ALA A 91 1.83 5.19 -4.98
CA ALA A 91 1.33 3.83 -4.74
C ALA A 91 0.06 3.87 -3.89
N PHE A 92 -0.89 3.00 -4.22
CA PHE A 92 -2.13 2.85 -3.48
C PHE A 92 -1.93 1.94 -2.26
N VAL A 93 -2.43 2.37 -1.11
CA VAL A 93 -2.46 1.59 0.14
C VAL A 93 -3.81 1.80 0.82
N VAL A 94 -4.24 0.81 1.61
CA VAL A 94 -5.49 0.86 2.38
C VAL A 94 -5.20 0.86 3.86
N PHE A 95 -5.81 1.81 4.56
CA PHE A 95 -5.84 1.85 6.01
C PHE A 95 -7.25 1.50 6.48
N LYS A 96 -7.34 0.60 7.46
CA LYS A 96 -8.59 0.28 8.14
C LYS A 96 -8.44 0.52 9.63
N SER A 97 -9.46 1.09 10.24
CA SER A 97 -9.59 1.26 11.68
C SER A 97 -11.06 1.08 12.07
N VAL A 98 -11.29 0.54 13.26
CA VAL A 98 -12.62 0.60 13.87
C VAL A 98 -12.88 2.05 14.26
N MET A 99 -14.11 2.52 14.04
CA MET A 99 -14.57 3.84 14.45
C MET A 99 -15.78 3.65 15.37
N TYR A 100 -15.74 4.27 16.53
CA TYR A 100 -16.83 4.26 17.49
C TYR A 100 -17.63 5.55 17.38
N LEU A 101 -18.95 5.40 17.27
CA LEU A 101 -19.90 6.51 17.16
C LEU A 101 -20.81 6.51 18.39
N ASP A 102 -21.02 7.68 18.97
CA ASP A 102 -22.01 7.85 20.03
C ASP A 102 -23.42 7.66 19.46
N ALA A 103 -24.21 6.76 20.07
CA ALA A 103 -25.52 6.38 19.54
C ALA A 103 -26.53 7.53 19.49
N LYS A 104 -26.41 8.53 20.38
CA LYS A 104 -27.36 9.65 20.46
C LYS A 104 -26.96 10.83 19.57
N SER A 105 -25.68 11.16 19.55
CA SER A 105 -25.16 12.35 18.86
C SER A 105 -24.50 12.05 17.51
N ASN A 106 -24.31 10.77 17.18
CA ASN A 106 -23.59 10.28 16.00
C ASN A 106 -22.16 10.85 15.87
N ARG A 107 -21.59 11.35 16.99
CA ARG A 107 -20.25 11.93 17.03
C ARG A 107 -19.21 10.81 17.09
N ASN A 108 -18.08 11.01 16.40
CA ASN A 108 -16.95 10.11 16.48
C ASN A 108 -16.28 10.22 17.86
N ILE A 109 -16.37 9.14 18.64
CA ILE A 109 -15.81 9.02 19.99
C ILE A 109 -14.62 8.06 20.06
N THR A 110 -14.05 7.66 18.91
CA THR A 110 -12.93 6.70 18.81
C THR A 110 -11.70 7.10 19.61
N LYS A 111 -11.51 8.38 19.93
CA LYS A 111 -10.37 8.86 20.75
C LYS A 111 -10.62 8.79 22.25
N PHE A 112 -11.87 8.58 22.68
CA PHE A 112 -12.28 8.58 24.09
C PHE A 112 -12.56 7.19 24.64
N ILE A 113 -12.60 6.19 23.75
CA ILE A 113 -12.66 4.76 24.05
C ILE A 113 -11.25 4.19 23.86
#